data_AF-A0A242P120-F1
#
_entry.id   AF-A0A242P120-F1
#
_cell.length_a   1.000
_cell.length_b   1.000
_cell.length_c   1.000
_cell.angle_alpha   90.00
_cell.angle_beta   90.00
_cell.angle_gamma   90.00
#
_symmetry.space_group_name_H-M   'P 1'
#
loop_
_entity.id
_entity.type
_entity.pdbx_description
1 polymer ?
#
loop_
_entity_poly.entity_id
_entity_poly.type
_entity_poly.pdbx_seq_one_letter_code
_entity_poly.pdbx_strand_id
1 'polypeptide(L)'
;LSNIPDNNFEKDLKNLCLEIVYENEPNLVHENKKKLEIIKKKYGYFNFENIDVNSINFDEKEIITKIRNKINEKEDRLATLLEKPNVSIDELLNHVIDQNKHELAKYIFHRDLIAKKGLSLTNSGDNEDILHNLFFPQKTSVVIEKNKAKNHLYENCVWLLDDKFMSYIYSASDITINRINSEIGRGNSDFKSEKRPDLFILYNSPEDSDLHKDVVLVEFKKGNIDYKEKTSAIDQVDEYKEKLKKIVNNINNFYCYIICDFKADDNDIERVMINRSFTKVFSNNGCMYYGYLKGSETHVTFVSSNSIFSDAVVRNKTFLDILTTV
;
A
#
# COMPACT_ATOMS: atom_id res chain seq x y z
N LEU A 1 -22.85 62.91 -19.60
CA LEU A 1 -23.10 61.47 -19.82
C LEU A 1 -21.86 60.73 -19.38
N SER A 2 -21.86 60.24 -18.15
CA SER A 2 -20.81 59.36 -17.63
C SER A 2 -20.97 58.00 -18.31
N ASN A 3 -20.10 57.70 -19.28
CA ASN A 3 -19.96 56.35 -19.83
C ASN A 3 -19.39 55.46 -18.73
N ILE A 4 -20.27 54.84 -17.97
CA ILE A 4 -19.93 53.68 -17.16
C ILE A 4 -19.79 52.53 -18.17
N PRO A 5 -18.63 51.87 -18.28
CA PRO A 5 -18.48 50.72 -19.17
C PRO A 5 -19.54 49.69 -18.82
N ASP A 6 -20.22 49.15 -19.82
CA ASP A 6 -21.18 48.07 -19.62
C ASP A 6 -20.46 46.89 -18.97
N ASN A 7 -20.75 46.65 -17.69
CA ASN A 7 -20.09 45.64 -16.88
C ASN A 7 -20.27 44.20 -17.43
N ASN A 8 -21.10 44.02 -18.45
CA ASN A 8 -21.31 42.74 -19.13
C ASN A 8 -20.58 42.58 -20.47
N PHE A 9 -19.98 43.64 -21.05
CA PHE A 9 -19.36 43.55 -22.37
C PHE A 9 -18.26 42.47 -22.45
N GLU A 10 -17.42 42.39 -21.42
CA GLU A 10 -16.32 41.41 -21.36
C GLU A 10 -16.85 39.97 -21.24
N LYS A 11 -17.97 39.78 -20.53
CA LYS A 11 -18.65 38.50 -20.37
C LYS A 11 -19.33 38.08 -21.67
N ASP A 12 -20.01 39.00 -22.34
CA ASP A 12 -20.72 38.74 -23.60
C ASP A 12 -19.74 38.44 -24.73
N LEU A 13 -18.62 39.17 -24.81
CA LEU A 13 -17.54 38.89 -25.74
C LEU A 13 -16.93 37.50 -25.50
N LYS A 14 -16.71 37.13 -24.23
CA LYS A 14 -16.20 35.80 -23.87
C LYS A 14 -17.15 34.68 -24.30
N ASN A 15 -18.46 34.87 -24.10
CA ASN A 15 -19.48 33.90 -24.51
C ASN A 15 -19.52 33.74 -26.02
N LEU A 16 -19.48 34.84 -26.78
CA LEU A 16 -19.46 34.78 -28.25
C LEU A 16 -18.21 34.07 -28.78
N CYS A 17 -17.04 34.34 -28.20
CA CYS A 17 -15.80 33.62 -28.54
C CYS A 17 -15.91 32.12 -28.23
N LEU A 18 -16.53 31.75 -27.10
CA LEU A 18 -16.75 30.35 -26.74
C LEU A 18 -17.69 29.65 -27.71
N GLU A 19 -18.78 30.30 -28.14
CA GLU A 19 -19.71 29.77 -29.15
C GLU A 19 -18.98 29.45 -30.46
N ILE A 20 -18.17 30.39 -30.97
CA ILE A 20 -17.36 30.18 -32.18
C ILE A 20 -16.40 29.00 -32.00
N VAL A 21 -15.75 28.88 -30.83
CA VAL A 21 -14.84 27.76 -30.56
C VAL A 21 -15.60 26.43 -30.54
N TYR A 22 -16.79 26.35 -29.92
CA TYR A 22 -17.56 25.11 -29.90
C TYR A 22 -18.12 24.71 -31.27
N GLU A 23 -18.45 25.68 -32.13
CA GLU A 23 -18.84 25.40 -33.51
C GLU A 23 -17.69 24.81 -34.34
N ASN A 24 -16.46 25.29 -34.12
CA ASN A 24 -15.29 24.86 -34.89
C ASN A 24 -14.59 23.62 -34.29
N GLU A 25 -14.65 23.44 -32.97
CA GLU A 25 -14.04 22.33 -32.23
C GLU A 25 -15.09 21.57 -31.39
N PRO A 26 -16.05 20.88 -32.03
CA PRO A 26 -17.17 20.25 -31.34
C PRO A 26 -16.74 19.14 -30.36
N ASN A 27 -15.53 18.62 -30.51
CA ASN A 27 -14.96 17.58 -29.66
C ASN A 27 -14.16 18.12 -28.46
N LEU A 28 -13.98 19.44 -28.32
CA LEU A 28 -13.14 20.06 -27.29
C LEU A 28 -13.43 19.52 -25.88
N VAL A 29 -14.71 19.54 -25.48
CA VAL A 29 -15.13 19.08 -24.14
C VAL A 29 -14.85 17.59 -23.95
N HIS A 30 -15.04 16.77 -24.99
CA HIS A 30 -14.75 15.34 -24.95
C HIS A 30 -13.24 15.07 -24.80
N GLU A 31 -12.41 15.80 -25.53
CA GLU A 31 -10.96 15.73 -25.40
C GLU A 31 -10.48 16.19 -24.03
N ASN A 32 -11.04 17.28 -23.51
CA ASN A 32 -10.74 17.79 -22.17
C ASN A 32 -11.13 16.78 -21.10
N LYS A 33 -12.27 16.10 -21.22
CA LYS A 33 -12.64 14.98 -20.33
C LYS A 33 -11.62 13.84 -20.40
N LYS A 34 -11.17 13.43 -21.60
CA LYS A 34 -10.13 12.40 -21.74
C LYS A 34 -8.80 12.84 -21.10
N LYS A 35 -8.38 14.08 -21.33
CA LYS A 35 -7.19 14.66 -20.68
C LYS A 35 -7.33 14.66 -19.17
N LEU A 36 -8.49 15.06 -18.64
CA LEU A 36 -8.76 15.06 -17.21
C LEU A 36 -8.62 13.66 -16.60
N GLU A 37 -9.12 12.61 -17.27
CA GLU A 37 -8.97 11.23 -16.81
C GLU A 37 -7.50 10.76 -16.79
N ILE A 38 -6.67 11.25 -17.72
CA ILE A 38 -5.22 11.00 -17.70
C ILE A 38 -4.57 11.72 -16.52
N ILE A 39 -4.94 12.99 -16.28
CA ILE A 39 -4.43 13.80 -15.16
C ILE A 39 -4.82 13.15 -13.83
N LYS A 40 -6.08 12.71 -13.66
CA LYS A 40 -6.55 11.99 -12.47
C LYS A 40 -5.77 10.70 -12.21
N LYS A 41 -5.37 9.98 -13.26
CA LYS A 41 -4.51 8.78 -13.10
C LYS A 41 -3.11 9.13 -12.59
N LYS A 42 -2.55 10.28 -13.00
CA LYS A 42 -1.23 10.74 -12.56
C LYS A 42 -1.23 11.36 -11.16
N TYR A 43 -2.32 12.03 -10.80
CA TYR A 43 -2.43 12.87 -9.60
C TYR A 43 -3.72 12.59 -8.81
N GLY A 44 -4.11 11.33 -8.68
CA GLY A 44 -5.40 10.91 -8.13
C GLY A 44 -5.63 11.20 -6.65
N TYR A 45 -4.71 11.91 -6.00
CA TYR A 45 -4.84 12.43 -4.64
C TYR A 45 -5.33 13.89 -4.59
N PHE A 46 -5.45 14.56 -5.73
CA PHE A 46 -6.07 15.89 -5.82
C PHE A 46 -7.60 15.77 -6.01
N ASN A 47 -8.34 16.74 -5.45
CA ASN A 47 -9.75 16.96 -5.78
C ASN A 47 -9.82 17.73 -7.13
N PHE A 48 -10.49 17.14 -8.12
CA PHE A 48 -10.68 17.69 -9.46
C PHE A 48 -12.12 18.17 -9.76
N GLU A 49 -13.02 18.20 -8.78
CA GLU A 49 -14.45 18.52 -8.99
C GLU A 49 -14.66 19.92 -9.58
N ASN A 50 -13.77 20.87 -9.26
CA ASN A 50 -13.85 22.26 -9.69
C ASN A 50 -13.10 22.56 -11.00
N ILE A 51 -12.69 21.52 -11.76
CA ILE A 51 -12.02 21.72 -13.04
C ILE A 51 -13.04 21.89 -14.16
N ASP A 52 -13.00 23.07 -14.80
CA ASP A 52 -13.88 23.39 -15.93
C ASP A 52 -13.39 22.73 -17.21
N VAL A 53 -14.04 21.63 -17.61
CA VAL A 53 -13.80 20.92 -18.87
C VAL A 53 -14.21 21.72 -20.11
N ASN A 54 -14.96 22.81 -19.94
CA ASN A 54 -15.34 23.75 -21.00
C ASN A 54 -14.25 24.80 -21.25
N SER A 55 -13.17 24.82 -20.44
CA SER A 55 -12.06 25.74 -20.64
C SER A 55 -11.37 25.49 -21.99
N ILE A 56 -11.22 26.55 -22.77
CA ILE A 56 -10.40 26.55 -24.00
C ILE A 56 -8.93 26.28 -23.64
N ASN A 57 -8.46 26.84 -22.52
CA ASN A 57 -7.11 26.62 -22.02
C ASN A 57 -7.11 25.45 -21.03
N PHE A 58 -7.10 24.22 -21.56
CA PHE A 58 -7.10 22.98 -20.79
C PHE A 58 -5.69 22.36 -20.76
N ASP A 59 -4.81 22.96 -19.96
CA ASP A 59 -3.42 22.56 -19.81
C ASP A 59 -3.15 21.85 -18.45
N GLU A 60 -2.46 20.71 -18.50
CA GLU A 60 -2.12 19.91 -17.32
C GLU A 60 -1.28 20.72 -16.31
N LYS A 61 -0.27 21.45 -16.77
CA LYS A 61 0.64 22.19 -15.89
C LYS A 61 -0.09 23.33 -15.19
N GLU A 62 -0.95 24.07 -15.89
CA GLU A 62 -1.78 25.11 -15.30
C GLU A 62 -2.76 24.56 -14.26
N ILE A 63 -3.47 23.47 -14.59
CA ILE A 63 -4.43 22.83 -13.68
C ILE A 63 -3.73 22.41 -12.39
N ILE A 64 -2.60 21.71 -12.50
CA ILE A 64 -1.85 21.23 -11.34
C ILE A 64 -1.23 22.39 -10.54
N THR A 65 -0.75 23.44 -11.19
CA THR A 65 -0.22 24.63 -10.51
C THR A 65 -1.32 25.33 -9.70
N LYS A 66 -2.51 25.50 -10.29
CA LYS A 66 -3.67 26.10 -9.58
C LYS A 66 -4.07 25.27 -8.36
N ILE A 67 -4.09 23.95 -8.47
CA ILE A 67 -4.43 23.06 -7.34
C ILE A 67 -3.36 23.15 -6.23
N ARG A 68 -2.07 23.07 -6.60
CA ARG A 68 -0.96 23.17 -5.63
C ARG A 68 -0.95 24.51 -4.91
N ASN A 69 -1.17 25.62 -5.62
CA ASN A 69 -1.23 26.93 -5.00
C ASN A 69 -2.36 27.00 -3.97
N LYS A 70 -3.54 26.45 -4.28
CA LYS A 70 -4.64 26.38 -3.30
C LYS A 70 -4.29 25.56 -2.05
N ILE A 71 -3.51 24.49 -2.19
CA ILE A 71 -3.05 23.67 -1.06
C ILE A 71 -2.07 24.47 -0.21
N ASN A 72 -1.04 25.06 -0.84
CA ASN A 72 -0.06 25.89 -0.13
C ASN A 72 -0.71 27.08 0.57
N GLU A 73 -1.67 27.76 -0.07
CA GLU A 73 -2.44 28.83 0.56
C GLU A 73 -3.21 28.35 1.80
N LYS A 74 -3.74 27.13 1.79
CA LYS A 74 -4.40 26.53 2.95
C LYS A 74 -3.39 26.20 4.07
N GLU A 75 -2.17 25.77 3.72
CA GLU A 75 -1.05 25.57 4.66
C GLU A 75 -0.63 26.86 5.35
N ASP A 76 -0.36 27.91 4.57
CA ASP A 76 0.02 29.23 5.08
C ASP A 76 -1.08 29.84 5.97
N ARG A 77 -2.36 29.63 5.62
CA ARG A 77 -3.50 30.07 6.43
C ARG A 77 -3.52 29.39 7.80
N LEU A 78 -3.22 28.09 7.90
CA LEU A 78 -3.18 27.41 9.20
C LEU A 78 -2.10 28.00 10.10
N ALA A 79 -0.91 28.25 9.55
CA ALA A 79 0.18 28.89 10.30
C ALA A 79 -0.24 30.27 10.83
N THR A 80 -0.89 31.07 9.99
CA THR A 80 -1.42 32.40 10.36
C THR A 80 -2.54 32.29 11.41
N LEU A 81 -3.41 31.28 11.34
CA LEU A 81 -4.52 31.09 12.28
C LEU A 81 -4.02 30.77 13.69
N LEU A 82 -2.92 30.02 13.82
CA LEU A 82 -2.30 29.70 15.10
C LEU A 82 -1.70 30.92 15.82
N GLU A 83 -1.38 31.99 15.08
CA GLU A 83 -0.87 33.25 15.65
C GLU A 83 -1.99 34.16 16.17
N LYS A 84 -3.26 33.89 15.80
CA LYS A 84 -4.38 34.74 16.20
C LYS A 84 -4.81 34.43 17.65
N PRO A 85 -4.89 35.44 18.54
CA PRO A 85 -5.18 35.22 19.96
C PRO A 85 -6.60 34.69 20.24
N ASN A 86 -7.56 34.86 19.32
CA ASN A 86 -8.97 34.48 19.50
C ASN A 86 -9.51 33.66 18.32
N VAL A 87 -8.72 32.73 17.75
CA VAL A 87 -9.22 31.84 16.69
C VAL A 87 -10.29 30.89 17.25
N SER A 88 -11.36 30.66 16.48
CA SER A 88 -12.35 29.65 16.83
C SER A 88 -11.75 28.25 16.71
N ILE A 89 -12.00 27.39 17.70
CA ILE A 89 -11.55 25.99 17.68
C ILE A 89 -12.13 25.26 16.45
N ASP A 90 -13.38 25.55 16.08
CA ASP A 90 -14.02 24.94 14.93
C ASP A 90 -13.36 25.34 13.61
N GLU A 91 -12.96 26.61 13.49
CA GLU A 91 -12.22 27.12 12.32
C GLU A 91 -10.87 26.43 12.21
N LEU A 92 -10.12 26.35 13.31
CA LEU A 92 -8.82 25.67 13.36
C LEU A 92 -8.95 24.18 13.00
N LEU A 93 -9.92 23.48 13.60
CA LEU A 93 -10.14 22.05 13.40
C LEU A 93 -10.48 21.74 11.94
N ASN A 94 -11.34 22.54 11.31
CA ASN A 94 -11.70 22.36 9.90
C ASN A 94 -10.48 22.48 8.97
N HIS A 95 -9.60 23.45 9.22
CA HIS A 95 -8.37 23.62 8.44
C HIS A 95 -7.40 22.45 8.63
N VAL A 96 -7.20 22.00 9.86
CA VAL A 96 -6.33 20.85 10.17
C VAL A 96 -6.86 19.56 9.53
N ILE A 97 -8.17 19.32 9.59
CA ILE A 97 -8.79 18.14 8.98
C ILE A 97 -8.59 18.14 7.47
N ASP A 98 -8.82 19.28 6.81
CA ASP A 98 -8.69 19.40 5.35
C ASP A 98 -7.24 19.14 4.87
N GLN A 99 -6.24 19.65 5.58
CA GLN A 99 -4.83 19.36 5.29
C GLN A 99 -4.47 17.90 5.53
N ASN A 100 -4.87 17.34 6.67
CA ASN A 100 -4.60 15.95 6.99
C ASN A 100 -5.25 14.99 5.98
N LYS A 101 -6.45 15.33 5.47
CA LYS A 101 -7.09 14.58 4.38
C LYS A 101 -6.22 14.58 3.13
N HIS A 102 -5.67 15.72 2.73
CA HIS A 102 -4.81 15.82 1.55
C HIS A 102 -3.55 14.97 1.67
N GLU A 103 -2.83 15.09 2.79
CA GLU A 103 -1.60 14.32 3.01
C GLU A 103 -1.87 12.82 3.12
N LEU A 104 -2.97 12.43 3.76
CA LEU A 104 -3.40 11.03 3.80
C LEU A 104 -3.76 10.52 2.40
N ALA A 105 -4.50 11.30 1.60
CA ALA A 105 -4.84 10.93 0.22
C ALA A 105 -3.59 10.68 -0.62
N LYS A 106 -2.60 11.57 -0.49
CA LYS A 106 -1.30 11.45 -1.18
C LYS A 106 -0.55 10.19 -0.76
N TYR A 107 -0.50 9.89 0.54
CA TYR A 107 0.11 8.66 1.04
C TYR A 107 -0.58 7.40 0.50
N ILE A 108 -1.92 7.33 0.56
CA ILE A 108 -2.69 6.20 0.03
C ILE A 108 -2.53 6.08 -1.49
N PHE A 109 -2.47 7.20 -2.21
CA PHE A 109 -2.25 7.20 -3.65
C PHE A 109 -0.90 6.59 -4.02
N HIS A 110 0.17 6.91 -3.29
CA HIS A 110 1.47 6.27 -3.51
C HIS A 110 1.42 4.75 -3.25
N ARG A 111 0.69 4.31 -2.22
CA ARG A 111 0.43 2.87 -1.99
C ARG A 111 -0.32 2.23 -3.16
N ASP A 112 -1.32 2.90 -3.71
CA ASP A 112 -2.06 2.44 -4.89
C ASP A 112 -1.16 2.30 -6.13
N LEU A 113 -0.23 3.24 -6.36
CA LEU A 113 0.76 3.12 -7.44
C LEU A 113 1.65 1.87 -7.28
N ILE A 114 2.11 1.60 -6.07
CA ILE A 114 2.90 0.40 -5.74
C ILE A 114 2.07 -0.86 -6.00
N ALA A 115 0.83 -0.91 -5.52
CA ALA A 115 -0.05 -2.06 -5.70
C ALA A 115 -0.34 -2.32 -7.19
N LYS A 116 -0.65 -1.27 -7.97
CA LYS A 116 -0.80 -1.35 -9.44
C LYS A 116 0.46 -1.83 -10.14
N LYS A 117 1.64 -1.36 -9.69
CA LYS A 117 2.92 -1.83 -10.23
C LYS A 117 3.11 -3.32 -9.93
N GLY A 118 2.84 -3.77 -8.71
CA GLY A 118 2.87 -5.19 -8.33
C GLY A 118 1.94 -6.04 -9.20
N LEU A 119 0.71 -5.59 -9.41
CA LEU A 119 -0.26 -6.25 -10.29
C LEU A 119 0.19 -6.32 -11.76
N SER A 120 0.97 -5.34 -12.24
CA SER A 120 1.55 -5.43 -13.60
C SER A 120 2.68 -6.45 -13.73
N LEU A 121 3.23 -6.90 -12.60
CA LEU A 121 4.37 -7.83 -12.53
C LEU A 121 3.93 -9.27 -12.28
N THR A 122 2.67 -9.50 -11.90
CA THR A 122 2.10 -10.85 -11.79
C THR A 122 1.95 -11.48 -13.18
N ASN A 123 2.07 -12.81 -13.29
CA ASN A 123 1.97 -13.60 -14.53
C ASN A 123 3.19 -13.64 -15.47
N SER A 124 4.32 -13.00 -15.15
CA SER A 124 5.53 -13.09 -15.99
C SER A 124 6.39 -14.34 -15.73
N GLY A 125 6.00 -15.21 -14.79
CA GLY A 125 6.71 -16.45 -14.45
C GLY A 125 7.95 -16.28 -13.58
N ASP A 126 8.79 -15.27 -13.85
CA ASP A 126 10.16 -15.13 -13.30
C ASP A 126 10.36 -13.95 -12.33
N ASN A 127 9.28 -13.35 -11.81
CA ASN A 127 9.36 -12.13 -11.00
C ASN A 127 9.48 -12.35 -9.47
N GLU A 128 9.84 -13.55 -8.99
CA GLU A 128 9.93 -13.83 -7.54
C GLU A 128 10.79 -12.81 -6.80
N ASP A 129 12.04 -12.61 -7.23
CA ASP A 129 12.95 -11.63 -6.60
C ASP A 129 12.42 -10.19 -6.72
N ILE A 130 11.76 -9.87 -7.82
CA ILE A 130 11.18 -8.52 -8.03
C ILE A 130 10.01 -8.30 -7.07
N LEU A 131 9.14 -9.30 -6.92
CA LEU A 131 8.02 -9.25 -5.98
C LEU A 131 8.53 -9.24 -4.54
N HIS A 132 9.52 -10.06 -4.21
CA HIS A 132 10.15 -10.05 -2.89
C HIS A 132 10.70 -8.66 -2.55
N ASN A 133 11.52 -8.08 -3.43
CA ASN A 133 12.09 -6.75 -3.22
C ASN A 133 11.04 -5.63 -3.19
N LEU A 134 9.87 -5.83 -3.81
CA LEU A 134 8.74 -4.90 -3.69
C LEU A 134 8.17 -4.88 -2.26
N PHE A 135 8.10 -6.04 -1.60
CA PHE A 135 7.66 -6.13 -0.21
C PHE A 135 8.75 -5.67 0.76
N PHE A 136 9.97 -6.16 0.58
CA PHE A 136 11.09 -5.87 1.46
C PHE A 136 12.42 -6.12 0.74
N PRO A 137 13.41 -5.20 0.78
CA PRO A 137 14.71 -5.41 0.17
C PRO A 137 15.39 -6.70 0.67
N GLN A 138 15.80 -7.58 -0.24
CA GLN A 138 16.49 -8.82 0.09
C GLN A 138 17.86 -8.56 0.73
N LYS A 139 18.33 -9.51 1.54
CA LYS A 139 19.63 -9.50 2.24
C LYS A 139 19.77 -8.34 3.23
N THR A 140 18.64 -7.89 3.77
CA THR A 140 18.59 -6.83 4.78
C THR A 140 17.96 -7.32 6.07
N SER A 141 18.37 -6.74 7.19
CA SER A 141 17.71 -6.87 8.47
C SER A 141 17.66 -5.52 9.16
N VAL A 142 16.62 -5.30 9.95
CA VAL A 142 16.38 -4.05 10.65
C VAL A 142 16.01 -4.37 12.09
N VAL A 143 16.77 -3.82 13.03
CA VAL A 143 16.45 -3.81 14.47
C VAL A 143 15.97 -2.40 14.81
N ILE A 144 14.72 -2.26 15.25
CA ILE A 144 14.19 -0.96 15.68
C ILE A 144 14.63 -0.71 17.12
N GLU A 145 15.70 0.08 17.28
CA GLU A 145 16.12 0.60 18.58
C GLU A 145 15.35 1.88 18.94
N LYS A 146 15.02 2.07 20.22
CA LYS A 146 14.19 3.18 20.74
C LYS A 146 14.67 4.58 20.31
N ASN A 147 15.96 4.75 20.00
CA ASN A 147 16.60 6.04 19.74
C ASN A 147 17.18 6.22 18.33
N LYS A 148 16.89 5.31 17.38
CA LYS A 148 17.35 5.43 15.99
C LYS A 148 16.25 5.88 15.05
N ALA A 149 16.63 6.60 14.00
CA ALA A 149 15.71 7.06 12.96
C ALA A 149 14.97 5.87 12.34
N LYS A 150 13.64 5.92 12.37
CA LYS A 150 12.73 4.89 11.85
C LYS A 150 12.60 4.93 10.31
N ASN A 151 13.62 5.41 9.59
CA ASN A 151 13.57 5.61 8.14
C ASN A 151 13.24 4.30 7.40
N HIS A 152 13.71 3.17 7.92
CA HIS A 152 13.43 1.83 7.40
C HIS A 152 11.94 1.43 7.41
N LEU A 153 11.10 2.06 8.25
CA LEU A 153 9.65 1.81 8.23
C LEU A 153 9.00 2.26 6.92
N TYR A 154 9.66 3.16 6.17
CA TYR A 154 9.18 3.65 4.87
C TYR A 154 9.81 2.91 3.68
N GLU A 155 10.75 2.00 3.92
CA GLU A 155 11.52 1.29 2.86
C GLU A 155 10.93 -0.09 2.54
N ASN A 156 9.69 -0.35 2.93
CA ASN A 156 9.02 -1.63 2.73
C ASN A 156 7.52 -1.46 2.43
N CYS A 157 6.92 -2.52 1.89
CA CYS A 157 5.51 -2.59 1.56
C CYS A 157 4.77 -3.69 2.32
N VAL A 158 5.17 -3.98 3.57
CA VAL A 158 4.55 -5.05 4.38
C VAL A 158 3.06 -4.77 4.65
N TRP A 159 2.64 -3.51 4.58
CA TRP A 159 1.22 -3.09 4.58
C TRP A 159 0.37 -3.73 3.48
N LEU A 160 0.97 -4.33 2.45
CA LEU A 160 0.28 -5.15 1.45
C LEU A 160 -0.37 -6.38 2.08
N LEU A 161 0.17 -6.89 3.19
CA LEU A 161 -0.41 -8.00 3.95
C LEU A 161 -1.39 -7.50 5.01
N ASP A 162 -0.94 -6.58 5.87
CA ASP A 162 -1.74 -5.95 6.93
C ASP A 162 -0.98 -4.73 7.46
N ASP A 163 -1.67 -3.60 7.67
CA ASP A 163 -1.06 -2.38 8.21
C ASP A 163 -0.49 -2.60 9.63
N LYS A 164 -1.03 -3.54 10.42
CA LYS A 164 -0.54 -3.81 11.79
C LYS A 164 0.91 -4.30 11.79
N PHE A 165 1.36 -4.95 10.72
CA PHE A 165 2.73 -5.47 10.64
C PHE A 165 3.77 -4.37 10.49
N MET A 166 3.37 -3.14 10.12
CA MET A 166 4.27 -1.97 10.09
C MET A 166 4.78 -1.56 11.48
N SER A 167 4.18 -2.09 12.56
CA SER A 167 4.60 -1.89 13.95
C SER A 167 5.71 -2.85 14.41
N TYR A 168 6.45 -3.43 13.47
CA TYR A 168 7.48 -4.41 13.78
C TYR A 168 8.64 -3.81 14.58
N ILE A 169 9.25 -4.65 15.42
CA ILE A 169 10.46 -4.31 16.19
C ILE A 169 11.72 -4.90 15.55
N TYR A 170 11.55 -5.95 14.75
CA TYR A 170 12.63 -6.55 13.97
C TYR A 170 12.08 -7.12 12.67
N SER A 171 12.86 -6.98 11.60
CA SER A 171 12.62 -7.68 10.34
C SER A 171 13.92 -8.21 9.74
N ALA A 172 13.82 -9.29 8.97
CA ALA A 172 14.92 -9.90 8.26
C ALA A 172 14.43 -10.50 6.94
N SER A 173 15.03 -10.11 5.82
CA SER A 173 14.63 -10.49 4.46
C SER A 173 15.78 -11.21 3.77
N ASP A 174 15.60 -12.47 3.37
CA ASP A 174 16.67 -13.34 2.84
C ASP A 174 17.93 -13.34 3.74
N ILE A 175 17.71 -13.52 5.05
CA ILE A 175 18.77 -13.59 6.07
C ILE A 175 18.77 -14.97 6.72
N THR A 176 19.97 -15.51 6.97
CA THR A 176 20.11 -16.82 7.62
C THR A 176 19.58 -16.77 9.05
N ILE A 177 18.95 -17.86 9.49
CA ILE A 177 18.52 -18.00 10.89
C ILE A 177 19.71 -17.87 11.85
N ASN A 178 20.93 -18.25 11.42
CA ASN A 178 22.17 -17.96 12.15
C ASN A 178 22.39 -16.48 12.41
N ARG A 179 22.25 -15.64 11.38
CA ARG A 179 22.39 -14.20 11.52
C ARG A 179 21.25 -13.60 12.34
N ILE A 180 20.01 -14.06 12.14
CA ILE A 180 18.87 -13.67 12.99
C ILE A 180 19.15 -13.99 14.46
N ASN A 181 19.69 -15.17 14.78
CA ASN A 181 20.07 -15.56 16.13
C ASN A 181 21.18 -14.66 16.71
N SER A 182 22.13 -14.20 15.88
CA SER A 182 23.17 -13.26 16.35
C SER A 182 22.63 -11.85 16.62
N GLU A 183 21.58 -11.44 15.92
CA GLU A 183 21.01 -10.08 16.01
C GLU A 183 19.96 -9.97 17.12
N ILE A 184 19.10 -10.97 17.27
CA ILE A 184 17.97 -10.95 18.22
C ILE A 184 17.85 -12.21 19.08
N GLY A 185 18.73 -13.19 18.89
CA GLY A 185 18.70 -14.45 19.63
C GLY A 185 19.25 -14.32 21.05
N ARG A 186 19.03 -15.35 21.86
CA ARG A 186 19.28 -15.34 23.31
C ARG A 186 20.75 -15.50 23.73
N GLY A 187 21.71 -15.03 22.94
CA GLY A 187 23.13 -15.01 23.31
C GLY A 187 23.77 -16.34 23.74
N ASN A 188 23.10 -17.50 23.62
CA ASN A 188 23.53 -18.80 24.12
C ASN A 188 22.70 -19.95 23.51
N SER A 189 22.51 -19.96 22.19
CA SER A 189 22.07 -21.19 21.51
C SER A 189 23.18 -21.69 20.60
N ASP A 190 23.67 -22.91 20.88
CA ASP A 190 24.52 -23.67 19.93
C ASP A 190 23.76 -24.04 18.65
N PHE A 191 22.51 -23.61 18.53
CA PHE A 191 21.64 -23.84 17.39
C PHE A 191 22.19 -23.10 16.17
N LYS A 192 22.52 -23.88 15.14
CA LYS A 192 22.94 -23.38 13.84
C LYS A 192 21.98 -23.83 12.73
N SER A 193 21.57 -22.90 11.88
CA SER A 193 20.80 -23.13 10.67
C SER A 193 21.12 -22.10 9.59
N GLU A 194 21.53 -22.58 8.42
CA GLU A 194 21.78 -21.77 7.21
C GLU A 194 20.52 -21.50 6.37
N LYS A 195 19.35 -21.99 6.82
CA LYS A 195 18.07 -21.67 6.18
C LYS A 195 17.79 -20.17 6.23
N ARG A 196 17.16 -19.66 5.18
CA ARG A 196 16.80 -18.26 4.97
C ARG A 196 15.30 -18.18 4.69
N PRO A 197 14.47 -17.73 5.63
CA PRO A 197 13.12 -17.31 5.31
C PRO A 197 13.18 -16.12 4.35
N ASP A 198 12.25 -16.03 3.40
CA ASP A 198 12.22 -14.89 2.48
C ASP A 198 11.94 -13.59 3.24
N LEU A 199 10.97 -13.61 4.16
CA LEU A 199 10.76 -12.52 5.09
C LEU A 199 10.36 -13.04 6.46
N PHE A 200 11.03 -12.54 7.49
CA PHE A 200 10.71 -12.76 8.90
C PHE A 200 10.47 -11.39 9.54
N ILE A 201 9.34 -11.24 10.23
CA ILE A 201 8.97 -10.02 10.95
C ILE A 201 8.57 -10.41 12.36
N LEU A 202 9.17 -9.75 13.33
CA LEU A 202 8.79 -9.82 14.73
C LEU A 202 8.04 -8.53 15.07
N TYR A 203 6.76 -8.65 15.37
CA TYR A 203 5.90 -7.52 15.71
C TYR A 203 5.21 -7.75 17.04
N ASN A 204 4.64 -6.67 17.59
CA ASN A 204 3.92 -6.70 18.87
C ASN A 204 4.83 -7.03 20.08
N SER A 205 5.74 -6.12 20.43
CA SER A 205 6.54 -6.20 21.66
C SER A 205 6.50 -4.85 22.37
N PRO A 206 5.74 -4.71 23.48
CA PRO A 206 5.79 -3.52 24.30
C PRO A 206 7.19 -3.32 24.87
N GLU A 207 7.48 -2.07 25.22
CA GLU A 207 8.80 -1.59 25.60
C GLU A 207 9.36 -2.12 26.93
N ASP A 208 8.64 -3.03 27.57
CA ASP A 208 9.03 -3.78 28.76
C ASP A 208 8.32 -5.13 28.79
N SER A 209 8.99 -6.12 29.38
CA SER A 209 8.48 -7.42 29.88
C SER A 209 8.43 -8.62 28.93
N ASP A 210 8.39 -9.79 29.57
CA ASP A 210 8.17 -11.16 29.10
C ASP A 210 6.92 -11.38 28.23
N LEU A 211 6.34 -10.32 27.65
CA LEU A 211 5.15 -10.35 26.84
C LEU A 211 5.34 -11.16 25.56
N HIS A 212 4.23 -11.73 25.14
CA HIS A 212 4.08 -12.55 23.97
C HIS A 212 4.36 -11.76 22.69
N LYS A 213 5.21 -12.32 21.81
CA LYS A 213 5.56 -11.75 20.51
C LYS A 213 4.82 -12.47 19.41
N ASP A 214 4.47 -11.77 18.34
CA ASP A 214 3.89 -12.38 17.15
C ASP A 214 4.89 -12.32 15.99
N VAL A 215 4.84 -13.34 15.15
CA VAL A 215 5.73 -13.47 14.00
C VAL A 215 4.92 -13.46 12.72
N VAL A 216 5.41 -12.74 11.71
CA VAL A 216 5.02 -12.93 10.32
C VAL A 216 6.16 -13.62 9.59
N LEU A 217 5.83 -14.70 8.89
CA LEU A 217 6.72 -15.32 7.93
C LEU A 217 6.12 -15.16 6.54
N VAL A 218 6.93 -14.75 5.58
CA VAL A 218 6.53 -14.77 4.17
C VAL A 218 7.47 -15.70 3.42
N GLU A 219 6.89 -16.53 2.56
CA GLU A 219 7.60 -17.37 1.61
C GLU A 219 7.03 -17.09 0.22
N PHE A 220 7.90 -16.75 -0.72
CA PHE A 220 7.56 -16.58 -2.12
C PHE A 220 7.79 -17.90 -2.87
N LYS A 221 7.01 -18.08 -3.93
CA LYS A 221 7.16 -19.19 -4.87
C LYS A 221 6.91 -18.69 -6.28
N LYS A 222 7.75 -19.14 -7.22
CA LYS A 222 7.61 -18.84 -8.65
C LYS A 222 6.25 -19.27 -9.19
N GLY A 223 5.81 -18.62 -10.26
CA GLY A 223 4.53 -18.94 -10.91
C GLY A 223 4.58 -20.18 -11.80
N ASN A 224 5.72 -20.41 -12.44
CA ASN A 224 5.94 -21.42 -13.48
C ASN A 224 6.40 -22.79 -12.96
N ILE A 225 6.26 -23.04 -11.66
CA ILE A 225 6.60 -24.33 -11.01
C ILE A 225 5.36 -25.20 -10.76
N ASP A 226 5.58 -26.49 -10.53
CA ASP A 226 4.51 -27.46 -10.27
C ASP A 226 3.78 -27.19 -8.94
N TYR A 227 2.50 -27.59 -8.85
CA TYR A 227 1.69 -27.39 -7.65
C TYR A 227 2.31 -28.04 -6.40
N LYS A 228 3.04 -29.16 -6.54
CA LYS A 228 3.71 -29.80 -5.40
C LYS A 228 4.81 -28.92 -4.84
N GLU A 229 5.57 -28.27 -5.72
CA GLU A 229 6.63 -27.35 -5.32
C GLU A 229 6.02 -26.09 -4.66
N LYS A 230 4.95 -25.53 -5.22
CA LYS A 230 4.20 -24.42 -4.62
C LYS A 230 3.69 -24.77 -3.22
N THR A 231 3.06 -25.93 -3.08
CA THR A 231 2.44 -26.36 -1.80
C THR A 231 3.46 -26.84 -0.76
N SER A 232 4.67 -27.22 -1.18
CA SER A 232 5.78 -27.52 -0.27
C SER A 232 6.17 -26.32 0.61
N ALA A 233 5.85 -25.09 0.18
CA ALA A 233 6.03 -23.87 0.97
C ALA A 233 5.32 -23.94 2.34
N ILE A 234 4.21 -24.68 2.45
CA ILE A 234 3.51 -24.91 3.72
C ILE A 234 4.42 -25.63 4.71
N ASP A 235 5.17 -26.63 4.23
CA ASP A 235 6.07 -27.41 5.07
C ASP A 235 7.38 -26.60 5.34
N GLN A 236 7.81 -25.73 4.41
CA GLN A 236 8.95 -24.84 4.58
C GLN A 236 8.73 -23.79 5.67
N VAL A 237 7.57 -23.11 5.69
CA VAL A 237 7.27 -22.12 6.74
C VAL A 237 7.16 -22.78 8.12
N ASP A 238 6.67 -24.02 8.18
CA ASP A 238 6.63 -24.80 9.41
C ASP A 238 8.04 -25.15 9.91
N GLU A 239 8.94 -25.56 9.00
CA GLU A 239 10.36 -25.80 9.30
C GLU A 239 11.03 -24.54 9.87
N TYR A 240 10.82 -23.36 9.25
CA TYR A 240 11.37 -22.11 9.75
C TYR A 240 10.86 -21.76 11.13
N LYS A 241 9.57 -21.92 11.35
CA LYS A 241 8.91 -21.67 12.63
C LYS A 241 9.50 -22.52 13.76
N GLU A 242 9.71 -23.82 13.55
CA GLU A 242 10.36 -24.70 14.54
C GLU A 242 11.79 -24.28 14.86
N LYS A 243 12.52 -23.73 13.88
CA LYS A 243 13.87 -23.22 14.08
C LYS A 243 13.87 -21.87 14.80
N LEU A 244 12.94 -20.99 14.47
CA LEU A 244 12.79 -19.67 15.08
C LEU A 244 12.35 -19.75 16.55
N LYS A 245 11.47 -20.70 16.90
CA LYS A 245 11.08 -20.98 18.30
C LYS A 245 12.29 -21.32 19.20
N LYS A 246 13.38 -21.86 18.64
CA LYS A 246 14.61 -22.17 19.40
C LYS A 246 15.43 -20.93 19.73
N ILE A 247 15.31 -19.86 18.95
CA ILE A 247 16.15 -18.66 19.09
C ILE A 247 15.39 -17.45 19.64
N VAL A 248 14.07 -17.37 19.43
CA VAL A 248 13.21 -16.29 19.94
C VAL A 248 12.38 -16.78 21.13
N ASN A 249 12.28 -15.96 22.18
CA ASN A 249 11.47 -16.24 23.38
C ASN A 249 10.03 -15.76 23.22
N ASN A 250 9.10 -16.47 23.87
CA ASN A 250 7.71 -16.07 24.08
C ASN A 250 6.94 -15.75 22.79
N ILE A 251 7.18 -16.48 21.69
CA ILE A 251 6.33 -16.35 20.49
C ILE A 251 4.96 -16.96 20.78
N ASN A 252 3.91 -16.19 20.54
CA ASN A 252 2.51 -16.59 20.68
C ASN A 252 1.96 -17.12 19.37
N ASN A 253 1.95 -16.30 18.31
CA ASN A 253 1.41 -16.71 17.02
C ASN A 253 2.44 -16.60 15.90
N PHE A 254 2.31 -17.50 14.93
CA PHE A 254 2.92 -17.39 13.62
C PHE A 254 1.83 -17.14 12.58
N TYR A 255 1.96 -16.03 11.85
CA TYR A 255 1.15 -15.68 10.69
C TYR A 255 2.00 -15.85 9.43
N CYS A 256 1.87 -17.00 8.79
CA CYS A 256 2.63 -17.36 7.60
C CYS A 256 1.85 -16.99 6.34
N TYR A 257 2.48 -16.25 5.43
CA TYR A 257 1.96 -15.93 4.11
C TYR A 257 2.79 -16.65 3.06
N ILE A 258 2.14 -17.46 2.24
CA ILE A 258 2.77 -18.09 1.09
C ILE A 258 2.23 -17.37 -0.14
N ILE A 259 3.10 -16.65 -0.82
CA ILE A 259 2.74 -15.80 -1.95
C ILE A 259 3.26 -16.45 -3.22
N CYS A 260 2.34 -16.91 -4.07
CA CYS A 260 2.68 -17.61 -5.29
C CYS A 260 1.78 -17.17 -6.43
N ASP A 261 2.19 -17.33 -7.69
CA ASP A 261 1.27 -17.13 -8.80
C ASP A 261 0.54 -18.43 -9.15
N PHE A 262 -0.78 -18.43 -9.02
CA PHE A 262 -1.66 -19.53 -9.40
C PHE A 262 -3.05 -19.00 -9.73
N LYS A 263 -3.79 -19.76 -10.55
CA LYS A 263 -5.10 -19.36 -11.03
C LYS A 263 -6.20 -19.75 -10.04
N ALA A 264 -7.33 -19.06 -10.11
CA ALA A 264 -8.48 -19.33 -9.23
C ALA A 264 -9.16 -20.69 -9.50
N ASP A 265 -8.96 -21.24 -10.69
CA ASP A 265 -9.45 -22.53 -11.18
C ASP A 265 -8.38 -23.64 -11.17
N ASP A 266 -7.29 -23.45 -10.41
CA ASP A 266 -6.25 -24.46 -10.23
C ASP A 266 -6.75 -25.60 -9.32
N ASN A 267 -7.33 -26.64 -9.95
CA ASN A 267 -7.91 -27.81 -9.28
C ASN A 267 -6.89 -28.60 -8.44
N ASP A 268 -5.61 -28.57 -8.80
CA ASP A 268 -4.57 -29.29 -8.06
C ASP A 268 -4.26 -28.58 -6.74
N ILE A 269 -4.10 -27.26 -6.78
CA ILE A 269 -3.97 -26.43 -5.58
C ILE A 269 -5.23 -26.55 -4.71
N GLU A 270 -6.43 -26.39 -5.29
CA GLU A 270 -7.68 -26.47 -4.54
C GLU A 270 -7.82 -27.82 -3.82
N ARG A 271 -7.52 -28.93 -4.50
CA ARG A 271 -7.53 -30.27 -3.88
C ARG A 271 -6.56 -30.36 -2.70
N VAL A 272 -5.33 -29.84 -2.82
CA VAL A 272 -4.36 -29.83 -1.71
C VAL A 272 -4.87 -29.01 -0.54
N MET A 273 -5.43 -27.82 -0.81
CA MET A 273 -5.97 -26.94 0.23
C MET A 273 -7.11 -27.60 1.00
N ILE A 274 -8.08 -28.20 0.30
CA ILE A 274 -9.20 -28.94 0.92
C ILE A 274 -8.67 -30.11 1.77
N ASN A 275 -7.76 -30.92 1.22
CA ASN A 275 -7.19 -32.06 1.94
C ASN A 275 -6.41 -31.64 3.19
N ARG A 276 -5.79 -30.46 3.19
CA ARG A 276 -5.09 -29.87 4.34
C ARG A 276 -6.02 -29.03 5.24
N SER A 277 -7.34 -29.09 5.05
CA SER A 277 -8.35 -28.36 5.83
C SER A 277 -8.23 -26.83 5.76
N PHE A 278 -7.75 -26.30 4.65
CA PHE A 278 -7.78 -24.87 4.36
C PHE A 278 -9.16 -24.47 3.85
N THR A 279 -9.58 -23.25 4.17
CA THR A 279 -10.82 -22.64 3.71
C THR A 279 -10.50 -21.56 2.68
N LYS A 280 -11.23 -21.55 1.56
CA LYS A 280 -11.12 -20.49 0.55
C LYS A 280 -11.64 -19.17 1.14
N VAL A 281 -10.88 -18.10 0.99
CA VAL A 281 -11.21 -16.76 1.48
C VAL A 281 -11.48 -15.84 0.28
N PHE A 282 -12.33 -14.83 0.49
CA PHE A 282 -12.64 -13.84 -0.52
C PHE A 282 -11.38 -13.07 -0.96
N SER A 283 -11.29 -12.83 -2.27
CA SER A 283 -10.36 -11.89 -2.88
C SER A 283 -11.02 -11.31 -4.14
N ASN A 284 -10.73 -10.05 -4.47
CA ASN A 284 -11.31 -9.34 -5.60
C ASN A 284 -10.83 -9.90 -6.94
N ASN A 285 -9.57 -10.33 -7.03
CA ASN A 285 -9.02 -10.92 -8.24
C ASN A 285 -7.87 -11.88 -7.90
N GLY A 286 -8.16 -13.17 -7.93
CA GLY A 286 -7.21 -14.24 -7.62
C GLY A 286 -7.83 -15.28 -6.70
N CYS A 287 -7.01 -15.91 -5.87
CA CYS A 287 -7.46 -16.94 -4.95
C CYS A 287 -6.62 -16.92 -3.69
N MET A 288 -7.31 -17.00 -2.55
CA MET A 288 -6.70 -17.05 -1.23
C MET A 288 -7.30 -18.22 -0.45
N TYR A 289 -6.45 -18.93 0.27
CA TYR A 289 -6.83 -19.98 1.21
C TYR A 289 -6.23 -19.67 2.57
N TYR A 290 -7.01 -19.89 3.61
CA TYR A 290 -6.59 -19.74 5.00
C TYR A 290 -6.75 -21.07 5.73
N GLY A 291 -5.73 -21.47 6.48
CA GLY A 291 -5.74 -22.65 7.31
C GLY A 291 -5.05 -22.39 8.65
N TYR A 292 -5.59 -22.96 9.71
CA TYR A 292 -4.90 -23.04 11.00
C TYR A 292 -4.36 -24.46 11.19
N LEU A 293 -3.04 -24.60 11.12
CA LEU A 293 -2.35 -25.88 11.28
C LEU A 293 -2.25 -26.21 12.77
N LYS A 294 -3.25 -26.92 13.31
CA LYS A 294 -3.32 -27.26 14.75
C LYS A 294 -2.07 -27.93 15.29
N GLY A 295 -1.47 -28.84 14.53
CA GLY A 295 -0.27 -29.57 14.96
C GLY A 295 0.95 -28.66 15.18
N SER A 296 0.97 -27.51 14.52
CA SER A 296 2.04 -26.54 14.64
C SER A 296 1.59 -25.17 15.18
N GLU A 297 0.31 -25.00 15.55
CA GLU A 297 -0.24 -23.74 16.04
C GLU A 297 0.06 -22.55 15.11
N THR A 298 -0.01 -22.77 13.79
CA THR A 298 0.40 -21.80 12.78
C THR A 298 -0.78 -21.37 11.93
N HIS A 299 -0.97 -20.06 11.77
CA HIS A 299 -1.90 -19.50 10.80
C HIS A 299 -1.20 -19.43 9.44
N VAL A 300 -1.76 -20.06 8.41
CA VAL A 300 -1.19 -20.05 7.07
C VAL A 300 -2.21 -19.48 6.09
N THR A 301 -1.78 -18.44 5.39
CA THR A 301 -2.51 -17.83 4.27
C THR A 301 -1.76 -18.15 2.98
N PHE A 302 -2.31 -19.05 2.17
CA PHE A 302 -1.80 -19.37 0.84
C PHE A 302 -2.53 -18.50 -0.19
N VAL A 303 -1.82 -17.57 -0.81
CA VAL A 303 -2.44 -16.46 -1.54
C VAL A 303 -1.79 -16.27 -2.90
N SER A 304 -2.64 -16.04 -3.91
CA SER A 304 -2.12 -15.70 -5.23
C SER A 304 -1.52 -14.28 -5.22
N SER A 305 -0.41 -14.06 -5.91
CA SER A 305 0.20 -12.73 -6.01
C SER A 305 -0.79 -11.68 -6.53
N ASN A 306 -1.63 -12.07 -7.50
CA ASN A 306 -2.75 -11.26 -8.00
C ASN A 306 -3.72 -10.80 -6.89
N SER A 307 -4.05 -11.68 -5.95
CA SER A 307 -4.96 -11.38 -4.83
C SER A 307 -4.42 -10.26 -3.96
N ILE A 308 -3.15 -10.33 -3.52
CA ILE A 308 -2.57 -9.30 -2.66
C ILE A 308 -2.66 -7.91 -3.30
N PHE A 309 -2.24 -7.78 -4.56
CA PHE A 309 -2.20 -6.48 -5.22
C PHE A 309 -3.59 -5.98 -5.60
N SER A 310 -4.47 -6.84 -6.09
CA SER A 310 -5.83 -6.43 -6.47
C SER A 310 -6.66 -6.00 -5.27
N ASP A 311 -6.57 -6.73 -4.16
CA ASP A 311 -7.24 -6.35 -2.91
C ASP A 311 -6.70 -5.04 -2.36
N ALA A 312 -5.39 -4.82 -2.43
CA ALA A 312 -4.78 -3.55 -2.06
C ALA A 312 -5.23 -2.39 -2.96
N VAL A 313 -5.35 -2.59 -4.28
CA VAL A 313 -5.87 -1.57 -5.21
C VAL A 313 -7.31 -1.20 -4.89
N VAL A 314 -8.18 -2.19 -4.65
CA VAL A 314 -9.58 -1.93 -4.29
C VAL A 314 -9.68 -1.17 -2.97
N ARG A 315 -8.95 -1.63 -1.93
CA ARG A 315 -8.89 -0.95 -0.63
C ARG A 315 -8.41 0.49 -0.76
N ASN A 316 -7.30 0.72 -1.44
CA ASN A 316 -6.72 2.05 -1.59
C ASN A 316 -7.63 2.97 -2.41
N LYS A 317 -8.29 2.44 -3.45
CA LYS A 317 -9.31 3.19 -4.19
C LYS A 317 -10.46 3.64 -3.28
N THR A 318 -11.00 2.76 -2.43
CA THR A 318 -12.04 3.14 -1.48
C THR A 318 -11.60 4.28 -0.56
N PHE A 319 -10.37 4.23 -0.04
CA PHE A 319 -9.83 5.34 0.75
C PHE A 319 -9.68 6.63 -0.06
N LEU A 320 -9.18 6.56 -1.29
CA LEU A 320 -9.05 7.74 -2.15
C LEU A 320 -10.41 8.35 -2.49
N ASP A 321 -11.42 7.53 -2.79
CA ASP A 321 -12.77 7.99 -3.06
C ASP A 321 -13.34 8.75 -1.85
N ILE A 322 -13.09 8.29 -0.62
CA ILE A 322 -13.50 9.01 0.61
C ILE A 322 -12.73 10.33 0.79
N LEU A 323 -11.43 10.34 0.51
CA LEU A 323 -10.55 11.47 0.81
C LEU A 323 -10.57 12.57 -0.25
N THR A 324 -11.01 12.25 -1.48
CA THR A 324 -10.98 13.17 -2.63
C THR A 324 -12.36 13.62 -3.11
N THR A 325 -13.45 13.06 -2.58
CA THR A 325 -14.85 13.40 -2.93
C THR A 325 -15.51 14.36 -1.91
N VAL A 326 -14.74 15.27 -1.31
CA VAL A 326 -15.26 16.28 -0.37
C VAL A 326 -14.73 17.66 -0.72
#